data_AF-A0A7N0UVC5-F1
#
_entry.id   AF-A0A7N0UVC5-F1
#
_cell.length_a   1.000
_cell.length_b   1.000
_cell.length_c   1.000
_cell.angle_alpha   90.00
_cell.angle_beta   90.00
_cell.angle_gamma   90.00
#
_symmetry.space_group_name_H-M   'P 1'
#
loop_
_entity.id
_entity.type
_entity.pdbx_description
1 polymer ?
#
loop_
_entity_poly.entity_id
_entity_poly.type
_entity_poly.pdbx_seq_one_letter_code
_entity_poly.pdbx_strand_id
1 'polypeptide(L)'
;AELVDNAWDAKATIMEIFVEMMFMKEFGEEIPVLAVVDDGHGMNHQDVVRMTSFGLKMRDGHDSDHIGLFGVGFKTAISRSVTFLSQSFNEGKDDIGQFMEIDTKANHEDIAKSNLESIKRFSPFNEYLIGEKAAKFGKNRTGTQIYWHNKKDRVSSFHEGDILVRSRRIRLRTGQMSRKVSLDYSLRSYLEVIFLDPRMKIYVQESLSSATLNFNGNDWGIFLYWHGRLVEAYKRVGCMLHTDMGLDIIGIIDVTGLMDDKDGNAMLLSDKQGFLVSEAYELLEKWLGEMLNDYWDIRIQKRNSLYKPDHHRVQCDKCRKLRMLSPAFNVSSLPPTW
;
A
#
# COMPACT_ATOMS: atom_id res chain seq x y z
N ALA A 1 2.54 0.05 0.53
CA ALA A 1 1.81 0.08 1.81
C ALA A 1 1.52 1.52 2.19
N GLU A 2 2.42 2.23 2.89
CA GLU A 2 2.14 3.60 3.38
C GLU A 2 1.59 4.59 2.34
N LEU A 3 2.14 4.63 1.11
CA LEU A 3 1.60 5.51 0.05
C LEU A 3 0.17 5.14 -0.38
N VAL A 4 -0.16 3.84 -0.30
CA VAL A 4 -1.49 3.30 -0.61
C VAL A 4 -2.46 3.65 0.52
N ASP A 5 -2.00 3.56 1.77
CA ASP A 5 -2.77 3.98 2.95
C ASP A 5 -3.10 5.48 2.87
N ASN A 6 -2.12 6.33 2.50
CA ASN A 6 -2.35 7.77 2.33
C ASN A 6 -3.36 8.08 1.22
N ALA A 7 -3.26 7.42 0.07
CA ALA A 7 -4.24 7.58 -1.02
C ALA A 7 -5.65 7.10 -0.60
N TRP A 8 -5.70 5.98 0.13
CA TRP A 8 -6.93 5.48 0.72
C TRP A 8 -7.55 6.53 1.64
N ASP A 9 -6.80 7.03 2.61
CA ASP A 9 -7.24 8.04 3.57
C ASP A 9 -7.69 9.33 2.87
N ALA A 10 -7.02 9.70 1.78
CA ALA A 10 -7.40 10.82 0.92
C ALA A 10 -8.67 10.59 0.07
N LYS A 11 -9.38 9.50 0.33
CA LYS A 11 -10.61 9.06 -0.35
C LYS A 11 -10.41 8.89 -1.87
N ALA A 12 -9.20 8.52 -2.30
CA ALA A 12 -8.94 8.18 -3.70
C ALA A 12 -9.80 6.99 -4.15
N THR A 13 -10.28 7.07 -5.39
CA THR A 13 -11.00 6.01 -6.09
C THR A 13 -10.10 5.25 -7.05
N ILE A 14 -9.03 5.89 -7.52
CA ILE A 14 -8.04 5.36 -8.44
C ILE A 14 -6.64 5.69 -7.92
N MET A 15 -5.76 4.71 -7.97
CA MET A 15 -4.32 4.87 -7.73
C MET A 15 -3.55 4.15 -8.83
N GLU A 16 -2.56 4.82 -9.41
CA GLU A 16 -1.67 4.29 -10.44
C GLU A 16 -0.25 4.22 -9.88
N ILE A 17 0.38 3.06 -10.01
CA ILE A 17 1.76 2.80 -9.58
C ILE A 17 2.53 2.24 -10.76
N PHE A 18 3.52 2.96 -11.24
CA PHE A 18 4.28 2.58 -12.44
C PHE A 18 5.73 3.06 -12.34
N VAL A 19 6.59 2.51 -13.21
CA VAL A 19 7.97 2.95 -13.33
C VAL A 19 8.11 3.70 -14.65
N GLU A 20 8.48 4.98 -14.58
CA GLU A 20 8.72 5.84 -15.74
C GLU A 20 10.22 6.03 -15.89
N MET A 21 10.75 5.89 -17.12
CA MET A 21 12.14 6.24 -17.40
C MET A 21 12.22 7.76 -17.60
N MET A 22 13.06 8.43 -16.81
CA MET A 22 13.22 9.88 -16.88
C MET A 22 14.70 10.26 -16.99
N PHE A 23 15.02 11.21 -17.86
CA PHE A 23 16.40 11.69 -18.02
C PHE A 23 16.85 12.50 -16.80
N MET A 24 17.97 12.11 -16.18
CA MET A 24 18.57 12.87 -15.07
C MET A 24 19.89 13.52 -15.48
N LYS A 25 19.91 14.86 -15.47
CA LYS A 25 21.06 15.67 -15.91
C LYS A 25 22.35 15.38 -15.13
N GLU A 26 22.24 15.11 -13.83
CA GLU A 26 23.41 14.82 -12.97
C GLU A 26 24.21 13.61 -13.46
N PHE A 27 23.54 12.61 -14.06
CA PHE A 27 24.17 11.38 -14.55
C PHE A 27 24.31 11.32 -16.06
N GLY A 28 23.56 12.15 -16.80
CA GLY A 28 23.56 12.13 -18.25
C GLY A 28 22.90 10.87 -18.85
N GLU A 29 22.03 10.19 -18.09
CA GLU A 29 21.32 8.98 -18.51
C GLU A 29 19.86 8.98 -18.05
N GLU A 30 19.05 8.09 -18.63
CA GLU A 30 17.70 7.82 -18.13
C GLU A 30 17.75 6.95 -16.88
N ILE A 31 16.98 7.33 -15.87
CA ILE A 31 16.84 6.58 -14.62
C ILE A 31 15.40 6.08 -14.47
N PRO A 32 15.19 4.89 -13.88
CA PRO A 32 13.87 4.45 -13.49
C PRO A 32 13.36 5.27 -12.29
N VAL A 33 12.18 5.85 -12.43
CA VAL A 33 11.48 6.61 -11.39
C VAL A 33 10.18 5.90 -11.04
N LEU A 34 10.02 5.50 -9.78
CA LEU A 34 8.74 5.01 -9.28
C LEU A 34 7.77 6.18 -9.16
N ALA A 35 6.68 6.12 -9.91
CA ALA A 35 5.60 7.07 -9.87
C ALA A 35 4.38 6.48 -9.17
N VAL A 36 3.77 7.28 -8.30
CA VAL A 36 2.52 6.98 -7.62
C VAL A 36 1.59 8.16 -7.83
N VAL A 37 0.42 7.91 -8.39
CA VAL A 37 -0.58 8.93 -8.72
C VAL A 37 -1.92 8.51 -8.16
N ASP A 38 -2.57 9.38 -7.39
CA ASP A 38 -3.93 9.16 -6.90
C ASP A 38 -4.86 10.31 -7.30
N ASP A 39 -6.17 10.02 -7.29
CA ASP A 39 -7.25 10.99 -7.53
C ASP A 39 -7.96 11.44 -6.24
N GLY A 40 -7.28 11.35 -5.09
CA GLY A 40 -7.80 11.75 -3.80
C GLY A 40 -8.04 13.26 -3.68
N HIS A 41 -8.40 13.72 -2.49
CA HIS A 41 -8.67 15.14 -2.25
C HIS A 41 -7.43 16.06 -2.35
N GLY A 42 -6.23 15.48 -2.49
CA GLY A 42 -4.96 16.21 -2.57
C GLY A 42 -4.59 16.90 -1.26
N MET A 43 -3.66 17.84 -1.33
CA MET A 43 -3.17 18.61 -0.18
C MET A 43 -3.18 20.10 -0.50
N ASN A 44 -3.65 20.92 0.44
CA ASN A 44 -3.43 22.36 0.39
C ASN A 44 -2.06 22.74 0.98
N HIS A 45 -1.68 24.02 0.94
CA HIS A 45 -0.41 24.50 1.49
C HIS A 45 -0.17 24.07 2.95
N GLN A 46 -1.16 24.21 3.82
CA GLN A 46 -1.04 23.85 5.24
C GLN A 46 -0.88 22.34 5.41
N ASP A 47 -1.56 21.54 4.59
CA ASP A 47 -1.40 20.09 4.58
C ASP A 47 0.03 19.69 4.16
N VAL A 48 0.59 20.35 3.14
CA VAL A 48 1.96 20.13 2.69
C VAL A 48 2.98 20.50 3.79
N VAL A 49 2.80 21.65 4.44
CA VAL A 49 3.68 22.07 5.55
C VAL A 49 3.62 21.05 6.70
N ARG A 50 2.42 20.58 7.06
CA ARG A 50 2.25 19.53 8.08
C ARG A 50 2.90 18.22 7.68
N MET A 51 2.70 17.78 6.45
CA MET A 51 3.32 16.61 5.87
C MET A 51 4.85 16.72 5.87
N THR A 52 5.44 17.91 5.63
CA THR A 52 6.90 18.09 5.75
C THR A 52 7.41 18.08 7.19
N SER A 53 6.55 18.33 8.17
CA SER A 53 6.88 18.34 9.59
C SER A 53 6.80 16.93 10.19
N PHE A 54 7.71 16.53 11.08
CA PHE A 54 7.64 15.21 11.72
C PHE A 54 6.61 15.20 12.87
N GLY A 55 5.79 14.14 12.94
CA GLY A 55 4.97 13.83 14.11
C GLY A 55 3.68 14.65 14.27
N LEU A 56 3.31 15.48 13.30
CA LEU A 56 2.02 16.18 13.31
C LEU A 56 0.92 15.26 12.78
N LYS A 57 0.11 14.71 13.69
CA LYS A 57 -1.14 14.02 13.35
C LYS A 57 -2.13 15.03 12.72
N MET A 58 -2.97 14.58 11.79
CA MET A 58 -4.12 15.40 11.37
C MET A 58 -5.00 15.69 12.58
N ARG A 59 -5.50 16.94 12.69
CA ARG A 59 -6.46 17.31 13.74
C ARG A 59 -7.88 16.98 13.27
N ASP A 60 -8.53 16.19 14.11
CA ASP A 60 -9.97 16.05 14.39
C ASP A 60 -10.91 15.59 13.28
N GLY A 61 -11.51 14.44 13.60
CA GLY A 61 -12.56 13.72 12.89
C GLY A 61 -12.33 12.23 13.16
N HIS A 62 -13.14 11.61 14.03
CA HIS A 62 -13.05 10.17 14.29
C HIS A 62 -13.57 9.42 13.05
N ASP A 63 -12.74 9.34 12.01
CA ASP A 63 -12.98 8.48 10.85
C ASP A 63 -12.44 7.10 11.20
N SER A 64 -13.35 6.17 11.51
CA SER A 64 -13.02 4.78 11.83
C SER A 64 -12.31 4.04 10.70
N ASP A 65 -12.28 4.62 9.50
CA ASP A 65 -11.70 4.00 8.31
C ASP A 65 -10.34 4.62 7.94
N HIS A 66 -9.80 5.51 8.78
CA HIS A 66 -8.51 6.20 8.59
C HIS A 66 -7.34 5.36 9.11
N ILE A 67 -6.31 5.15 8.27
CA ILE A 67 -5.18 4.26 8.56
C ILE A 67 -3.95 5.04 9.06
N GLY A 68 -3.84 6.31 8.72
CA GLY A 68 -2.75 7.20 9.11
C GLY A 68 -2.67 7.48 10.61
N LEU A 69 -1.78 6.78 11.33
CA LEU A 69 -1.61 6.98 12.79
C LEU A 69 -0.39 7.82 13.19
N PHE A 70 0.76 7.56 12.57
CA PHE A 70 2.05 7.97 13.14
C PHE A 70 2.57 9.31 12.60
N GLY A 71 2.01 9.83 11.50
CA GLY A 71 2.53 11.05 10.85
C GLY A 71 3.95 10.87 10.30
N VAL A 72 4.33 9.63 9.96
CA VAL A 72 5.64 9.25 9.39
C VAL A 72 5.50 8.74 7.95
N GLY A 73 4.26 8.60 7.44
CA GLY A 73 3.96 8.28 6.05
C GLY A 73 4.56 9.33 5.11
N PHE A 74 5.22 8.85 4.07
CA PHE A 74 6.21 9.55 3.25
C PHE A 74 5.80 10.94 2.70
N LYS A 75 6.83 11.74 2.36
CA LYS A 75 6.75 13.18 2.15
C LYS A 75 7.11 13.62 0.71
N THR A 76 6.21 13.42 -0.27
CA THR A 76 6.15 14.30 -1.47
C THR A 76 4.70 14.55 -1.87
N ALA A 77 4.38 15.73 -2.42
CA ALA A 77 3.02 16.14 -2.79
C ALA A 77 3.00 16.86 -4.13
N ILE A 78 2.01 16.57 -4.98
CA ILE A 78 1.55 17.50 -6.02
C ILE A 78 0.02 17.52 -6.09
N SER A 79 -0.56 18.52 -5.42
CA SER A 79 -1.70 19.30 -5.91
C SER A 79 -1.46 20.76 -5.51
N ARG A 80 -1.34 21.68 -6.48
CA ARG A 80 -1.05 23.13 -6.33
C ARG A 80 0.27 23.53 -5.64
N SER A 81 0.88 22.64 -4.88
CA SER A 81 2.21 22.78 -4.28
C SER A 81 3.12 21.65 -4.75
N VAL A 82 4.41 21.95 -4.96
CA VAL A 82 5.46 21.00 -5.32
C VAL A 82 6.40 20.86 -4.13
N THR A 83 6.49 19.67 -3.56
CA THR A 83 7.44 19.39 -2.48
C THR A 83 8.62 18.59 -3.01
N PHE A 84 9.84 19.07 -2.77
CA PHE A 84 11.07 18.41 -3.19
C PHE A 84 11.91 18.01 -1.98
N LEU A 85 12.01 16.71 -1.75
CA LEU A 85 12.91 16.13 -0.74
C LEU A 85 14.02 15.36 -1.43
N SER A 86 15.26 15.83 -1.26
CA SER A 86 16.45 15.16 -1.80
C SER A 86 17.54 15.10 -0.74
N GLN A 87 18.01 13.87 -0.47
CA GLN A 87 19.16 13.65 0.42
C GLN A 87 20.42 14.27 -0.15
N SER A 88 20.65 14.17 -1.47
CA SER A 88 21.79 14.80 -2.15
C SER A 88 21.74 16.32 -2.10
N PHE A 89 20.53 16.91 -2.09
CA PHE A 89 20.37 18.35 -1.90
C PHE A 89 20.61 18.81 -0.45
N ASN A 90 20.27 17.96 0.52
CA ASN A 90 20.38 18.25 1.95
C ASN A 90 21.74 17.85 2.55
N GLU A 91 22.67 17.30 1.75
CA GLU A 91 23.99 16.91 2.22
C GLU A 91 24.73 18.15 2.78
N GLY A 92 25.00 18.14 4.09
CA GLY A 92 25.62 19.26 4.81
C GLY A 92 24.68 20.40 5.23
N LYS A 93 23.35 20.21 5.18
CA LYS A 93 22.35 21.17 5.69
C LYS A 93 21.64 20.63 6.93
N ASP A 94 21.33 21.52 7.87
CA ASP A 94 20.56 21.19 9.08
C ASP A 94 19.05 21.10 8.81
N ASP A 95 18.54 21.82 7.79
CA ASP A 95 17.12 21.80 7.39
C ASP A 95 16.80 20.69 6.38
N ILE A 96 15.74 19.93 6.64
CA ILE A 96 15.32 18.78 5.84
C ILE A 96 14.18 19.20 4.89
N GLY A 97 14.56 19.63 3.68
CA GLY A 97 13.63 19.73 2.53
C GLY A 97 13.27 21.15 2.07
N GLN A 98 12.89 21.27 0.80
CA GLN A 98 12.34 22.49 0.22
C GLN A 98 10.98 22.21 -0.41
N PHE A 99 10.07 23.18 -0.38
CA PHE A 99 8.84 23.13 -1.16
C PHE A 99 8.64 24.44 -1.92
N MET A 100 8.05 24.33 -3.09
CA MET A 100 7.72 25.42 -4.00
C MET A 100 6.22 25.39 -4.22
N GLU A 101 5.53 26.49 -3.93
CA GLU A 101 4.12 26.63 -4.31
C GLU A 101 4.01 27.16 -5.74
N ILE A 102 3.12 26.56 -6.53
CA ILE A 102 2.88 27.00 -7.92
C ILE A 102 1.94 28.23 -7.92
N ASP A 103 1.18 28.45 -6.85
CA ASP A 103 0.38 29.67 -6.69
C ASP A 103 1.27 30.88 -6.37
N THR A 104 1.28 31.83 -7.29
CA THR A 104 2.01 33.11 -7.23
C THR A 104 1.67 34.00 -6.03
N LYS A 105 0.60 33.70 -5.29
CA LYS A 105 0.19 34.48 -4.11
C LYS A 105 0.94 34.11 -2.83
N ALA A 106 1.66 32.99 -2.82
CA ALA A 106 2.20 32.42 -1.59
C ALA A 106 3.72 32.58 -1.40
N ASN A 107 4.51 32.77 -2.47
CA ASN A 107 5.97 32.87 -2.38
C ASN A 107 6.52 34.11 -3.09
N HIS A 108 7.59 34.69 -2.53
CA HIS A 108 8.41 35.68 -3.24
C HIS A 108 9.10 35.05 -4.46
N GLU A 109 9.13 35.77 -5.57
CA GLU A 109 9.65 35.29 -6.87
C GLU A 109 11.08 34.74 -6.79
N ASP A 110 11.94 35.38 -5.99
CA ASP A 110 13.33 34.94 -5.78
C ASP A 110 13.44 33.56 -5.12
N ILE A 111 12.57 33.27 -4.15
CA ILE A 111 12.52 31.98 -3.46
C ILE A 111 12.02 30.90 -4.41
N ALA A 112 10.97 31.21 -5.19
CA ALA A 112 10.42 30.29 -6.18
C ALA A 112 11.47 29.93 -7.26
N LYS A 113 12.24 30.92 -7.73
CA LYS A 113 13.32 30.73 -8.69
C LYS A 113 14.46 29.86 -8.12
N SER A 114 14.89 30.14 -6.89
CA SER A 114 15.91 29.34 -6.19
C SER A 114 15.50 27.87 -6.02
N ASN A 115 14.25 27.63 -5.62
CA ASN A 115 13.70 26.28 -5.47
C ASN A 115 13.63 25.54 -6.82
N LEU A 116 13.19 26.22 -7.88
CA LEU A 116 13.13 25.62 -9.22
C LEU A 116 14.51 25.22 -9.74
N GLU A 117 15.53 26.05 -9.56
CA GLU A 117 16.91 25.71 -9.95
C GLU A 117 17.45 24.51 -9.16
N SER A 118 17.08 24.39 -7.88
CA SER A 118 17.42 23.23 -7.06
C SER A 118 16.74 21.95 -7.58
N ILE A 119 15.45 22.01 -7.90
CA ILE A 119 14.70 20.88 -8.49
C ILE A 119 15.33 20.46 -9.82
N LYS A 120 15.64 21.41 -10.72
CA LYS A 120 16.27 21.15 -12.03
C LYS A 120 17.62 20.47 -11.94
N ARG A 121 18.37 20.75 -10.86
CA ARG A 121 19.72 20.24 -10.65
C ARG A 121 19.72 18.85 -10.03
N PHE A 122 18.84 18.61 -9.07
CA PHE A 122 18.86 17.41 -8.22
C PHE A 122 17.71 16.44 -8.48
N SER A 123 16.93 16.66 -9.54
CA SER A 123 15.85 15.76 -9.96
C SER A 123 15.73 15.71 -11.49
N PRO A 124 14.96 14.76 -12.05
CA PRO A 124 14.62 14.75 -13.46
C PRO A 124 13.67 15.87 -13.92
N PHE A 125 13.11 16.65 -12.98
CA PHE A 125 12.06 17.61 -13.28
C PHE A 125 12.59 18.98 -13.69
N ASN A 126 11.99 19.54 -14.75
CA ASN A 126 12.14 20.92 -15.16
C ASN A 126 10.78 21.63 -15.14
N GLU A 127 10.75 22.93 -15.44
CA GLU A 127 9.53 23.74 -15.44
C GLU A 127 8.43 23.16 -16.35
N TYR A 128 8.80 22.59 -17.49
CA TYR A 128 7.86 21.99 -18.45
C TYR A 128 7.29 20.68 -17.93
N LEU A 129 8.12 19.81 -17.35
CA LEU A 129 7.68 18.55 -16.74
C LEU A 129 6.80 18.80 -15.51
N ILE A 130 7.16 19.78 -14.66
CA ILE A 130 6.32 20.18 -13.52
C ILE A 130 4.96 20.66 -14.03
N GLY A 131 4.95 21.52 -15.06
CA GLY A 131 3.71 21.99 -15.68
C GLY A 131 2.88 20.86 -16.29
N GLU A 132 3.50 19.93 -16.99
CA GLU A 132 2.86 18.74 -17.55
C GLU A 132 2.21 17.88 -16.47
N LYS A 133 2.96 17.54 -15.41
CA LYS A 133 2.44 16.73 -14.30
C LYS A 133 1.31 17.46 -13.58
N ALA A 134 1.44 18.77 -13.31
CA ALA A 134 0.37 19.57 -12.72
C ALA A 134 -0.89 19.63 -13.60
N ALA A 135 -0.73 19.69 -14.93
CA ALA A 135 -1.85 19.75 -15.87
C ALA A 135 -2.74 18.50 -15.85
N LYS A 136 -2.24 17.33 -15.42
CA LYS A 136 -3.01 16.08 -15.33
C LYS A 136 -4.25 16.19 -14.42
N PHE A 137 -4.21 17.05 -13.40
CA PHE A 137 -5.34 17.26 -12.49
C PHE A 137 -6.38 18.27 -13.03
N GLY A 138 -6.10 18.96 -14.14
CA GLY A 138 -7.04 19.92 -14.73
C GLY A 138 -7.54 20.98 -13.73
N LYS A 139 -8.70 21.61 -14.01
CA LYS A 139 -9.28 22.63 -13.13
C LYS A 139 -10.12 22.08 -11.97
N ASN A 140 -10.69 20.88 -12.16
CA ASN A 140 -11.73 20.33 -11.27
C ASN A 140 -11.33 18.99 -10.62
N ARG A 141 -10.12 18.48 -10.88
CA ARG A 141 -9.65 17.27 -10.20
C ARG A 141 -8.61 17.64 -9.15
N THR A 142 -8.57 16.83 -8.12
CA THR A 142 -7.57 16.83 -7.07
C THR A 142 -6.83 15.50 -7.11
N GLY A 143 -5.74 15.41 -6.37
CA GLY A 143 -4.99 14.18 -6.24
C GLY A 143 -3.56 14.45 -5.80
N THR A 144 -2.75 13.42 -5.72
CA THR A 144 -1.33 13.56 -5.38
C THR A 144 -0.49 12.81 -6.39
N GLN A 145 0.64 13.40 -6.81
CA GLN A 145 1.68 12.69 -7.55
C GLN A 145 2.96 12.64 -6.74
N ILE A 146 3.53 11.46 -6.65
CA ILE A 146 4.76 11.15 -5.92
C ILE A 146 5.71 10.48 -6.88
N TYR A 147 6.91 11.04 -6.96
CA TYR A 147 7.99 10.54 -7.81
C TYR A 147 9.19 10.23 -6.93
N TRP A 148 9.62 8.97 -6.96
CA TRP A 148 10.71 8.49 -6.13
C TRP A 148 11.75 7.78 -6.99
N HIS A 149 13.00 8.24 -6.87
CA HIS A 149 14.17 7.53 -7.35
C HIS A 149 15.18 7.34 -6.19
N ASN A 150 15.94 6.25 -6.22
CA ASN A 150 17.05 6.03 -5.30
C ASN A 150 18.27 5.55 -6.09
N LYS A 151 19.41 6.24 -5.93
CA LYS A 151 20.69 5.90 -6.59
C LYS A 151 21.14 4.46 -6.29
N LYS A 152 20.72 3.88 -5.15
CA LYS A 152 21.11 2.53 -4.71
C LYS A 152 20.12 1.44 -5.11
N ASP A 153 18.88 1.79 -5.43
CA ASP A 153 17.85 0.83 -5.82
C ASP A 153 17.77 0.79 -7.34
N ARG A 154 18.51 -0.16 -7.91
CA ARG A 154 18.14 -0.68 -9.22
C ARG A 154 16.83 -1.41 -9.01
N VAL A 155 15.69 -0.77 -9.30
CA VAL A 155 14.40 -1.47 -9.42
C VAL A 155 14.66 -2.67 -10.31
N SER A 156 14.65 -3.86 -9.71
CA SER A 156 15.44 -4.99 -10.22
C SER A 156 14.83 -5.66 -11.44
N SER A 157 13.60 -5.31 -11.78
CA SER A 157 12.91 -5.60 -13.04
C SER A 157 11.50 -5.05 -12.94
N PHE A 158 11.05 -4.41 -14.01
CA PHE A 158 9.64 -4.21 -14.31
C PHE A 158 9.40 -4.99 -15.59
N HIS A 159 8.83 -6.18 -15.46
CA HIS A 159 8.49 -7.07 -16.58
C HIS A 159 7.00 -7.42 -16.47
N GLU A 160 6.32 -7.54 -17.61
CA GLU A 160 4.98 -8.14 -17.70
C GLU A 160 3.92 -7.52 -16.78
N GLY A 161 3.94 -6.19 -16.66
CA GLY A 161 2.94 -5.46 -15.92
C GLY A 161 3.09 -5.53 -14.40
N ASP A 162 4.14 -6.10 -13.82
CA ASP A 162 4.37 -6.08 -12.36
C ASP A 162 5.63 -5.28 -11.97
N ILE A 163 5.70 -4.92 -10.68
CA ILE A 163 6.89 -4.32 -10.05
C ILE A 163 7.42 -5.31 -9.02
N LEU A 164 8.60 -5.88 -9.29
CA LEU A 164 9.19 -6.87 -8.40
C LEU A 164 10.12 -6.19 -7.39
N VAL A 165 9.78 -6.34 -6.10
CA VAL A 165 10.55 -5.80 -4.97
C VAL A 165 11.55 -6.83 -4.49
N ARG A 166 12.84 -6.52 -4.62
CA ARG A 166 13.90 -7.36 -4.08
C ARG A 166 14.27 -6.94 -2.67
N SER A 167 13.63 -7.54 -1.67
CA SER A 167 14.07 -7.38 -0.28
C SER A 167 15.42 -8.07 -0.06
N ARG A 168 16.36 -7.38 0.60
CA ARG A 168 17.60 -8.01 1.10
C ARG A 168 17.36 -8.92 2.30
N ARG A 169 16.21 -8.77 2.96
CA ARG A 169 15.77 -9.58 4.11
C ARG A 169 14.65 -10.49 3.66
N ILE A 170 14.94 -11.78 3.57
CA ILE A 170 13.93 -12.81 3.31
C ILE A 170 13.03 -12.88 4.55
N ARG A 171 11.71 -12.75 4.37
CA ARG A 171 10.75 -13.00 5.44
C ARG A 171 10.73 -14.49 5.71
N LEU A 172 11.21 -14.87 6.89
CA LEU A 172 11.13 -16.24 7.38
C LEU A 172 9.85 -16.40 8.17
N ARG A 173 9.01 -17.37 7.79
CA ARG A 173 7.86 -17.79 8.58
C ARG A 173 8.12 -19.20 9.10
N THR A 174 7.71 -19.48 10.32
CA THR A 174 7.82 -20.81 10.92
C THR A 174 7.11 -21.84 10.04
N GLY A 175 7.74 -22.98 9.77
CA GLY A 175 7.14 -24.03 8.92
C GLY A 175 6.94 -23.65 7.45
N GLN A 176 7.52 -22.55 6.97
CA GLN A 176 7.43 -22.16 5.57
C GLN A 176 8.20 -23.13 4.66
N MET A 177 7.47 -23.86 3.82
CA MET A 177 8.07 -24.80 2.86
C MET A 177 8.51 -24.10 1.56
N SER A 178 7.73 -23.13 1.08
CA SER A 178 8.06 -22.37 -0.13
C SER A 178 9.10 -21.29 0.17
N ARG A 179 10.19 -21.26 -0.61
CA ARG A 179 11.17 -20.16 -0.56
C ARG A 179 10.73 -18.91 -1.35
N LYS A 180 9.62 -18.99 -2.08
CA LYS A 180 9.09 -17.92 -2.92
C LYS A 180 7.61 -17.73 -2.61
N VAL A 181 7.32 -16.78 -1.74
CA VAL A 181 5.95 -16.34 -1.43
C VAL A 181 5.69 -15.07 -2.24
N SER A 182 4.65 -15.07 -3.08
CA SER A 182 4.41 -13.98 -4.03
C SER A 182 4.25 -12.62 -3.34
N LEU A 183 3.61 -12.57 -2.17
CA LEU A 183 3.45 -11.34 -1.37
C LEU A 183 4.78 -10.71 -0.93
N ASP A 184 5.88 -11.47 -0.91
CA ASP A 184 7.19 -10.97 -0.45
C ASP A 184 7.96 -10.25 -1.56
N TYR A 185 7.57 -10.41 -2.83
CA TYR A 185 8.32 -9.84 -3.96
C TYR A 185 7.46 -9.25 -5.08
N SER A 186 6.20 -9.65 -5.26
CA SER A 186 5.30 -9.10 -6.28
C SER A 186 4.47 -7.99 -5.66
N LEU A 187 4.62 -6.75 -6.17
CA LEU A 187 3.82 -5.62 -5.70
C LEU A 187 2.34 -5.88 -5.98
N ARG A 188 2.00 -6.39 -7.17
CA ARG A 188 0.62 -6.77 -7.49
C ARG A 188 0.06 -7.72 -6.44
N SER A 189 0.72 -8.86 -6.21
CA SER A 189 0.23 -9.89 -5.27
C SER A 189 0.02 -9.34 -3.85
N TYR A 190 0.88 -8.42 -3.41
CA TYR A 190 0.73 -7.76 -2.11
C TYR A 190 -0.48 -6.81 -2.07
N LEU A 191 -0.71 -6.04 -3.14
CA LEU A 191 -1.80 -5.06 -3.22
C LEU A 191 -3.18 -5.72 -3.36
N GLU A 192 -3.27 -6.92 -3.94
CA GLU A 192 -4.53 -7.66 -4.06
C GLU A 192 -5.13 -8.03 -2.71
N VAL A 193 -4.29 -8.15 -1.67
CA VAL A 193 -4.68 -8.55 -0.31
C VAL A 193 -4.55 -7.44 0.71
N ILE A 194 -4.10 -6.24 0.31
CA ILE A 194 -3.76 -5.17 1.23
C ILE A 194 -4.98 -4.66 2.01
N PHE A 195 -6.17 -4.70 1.39
CA PHE A 195 -7.44 -4.31 1.99
C PHE A 195 -8.44 -5.46 1.98
N LEU A 196 -9.18 -5.62 3.09
CA LEU A 196 -10.23 -6.63 3.23
C LEU A 196 -11.45 -6.32 2.33
N ASP A 197 -11.85 -5.06 2.24
CA ASP A 197 -12.91 -4.57 1.33
C ASP A 197 -12.37 -3.42 0.44
N PRO A 198 -11.75 -3.74 -0.71
CA PRO A 198 -11.04 -2.74 -1.50
C PRO A 198 -11.99 -1.79 -2.24
N ARG A 199 -12.10 -0.53 -1.82
CA ARG A 199 -12.85 0.52 -2.56
C ARG A 199 -12.05 1.26 -3.64
N MET A 200 -10.71 1.26 -3.55
CA MET A 200 -9.83 1.95 -4.50
C MET A 200 -9.40 1.00 -5.63
N LYS A 201 -9.43 1.44 -6.89
CA LYS A 201 -8.84 0.72 -8.03
C LYS A 201 -7.35 1.02 -8.07
N ILE A 202 -6.51 -0.02 -7.94
CA ILE A 202 -5.06 0.15 -7.96
C ILE A 202 -4.53 -0.45 -9.27
N TYR A 203 -3.81 0.35 -10.06
CA TYR A 203 -3.16 -0.08 -11.29
C TYR A 203 -1.67 -0.20 -11.05
N VAL A 204 -1.08 -1.33 -11.44
CA VAL A 204 0.36 -1.56 -11.42
C VAL A 204 0.82 -1.71 -12.86
N GLN A 205 1.72 -0.85 -13.33
CA GLN A 205 2.19 -0.80 -14.72
C GLN A 205 1.03 -0.88 -15.73
N GLU A 206 0.07 0.05 -15.60
CA GLU A 206 -1.14 0.17 -16.45
C GLU A 206 -2.14 -0.99 -16.37
N SER A 207 -1.86 -2.01 -15.55
CA SER A 207 -2.70 -3.18 -15.39
C SER A 207 -3.38 -3.18 -14.02
N LEU A 208 -4.71 -3.26 -14.00
CA LEU A 208 -5.50 -3.31 -12.78
C LEU A 208 -5.07 -4.49 -11.90
N SER A 209 -4.73 -4.25 -10.64
CA SER A 209 -4.58 -5.34 -9.66
C SER A 209 -5.97 -5.88 -9.34
N SER A 210 -6.26 -7.12 -9.76
CA SER A 210 -7.54 -7.75 -9.48
C SER A 210 -7.58 -8.16 -8.02
N ALA A 211 -8.58 -7.72 -7.25
CA ALA A 211 -8.80 -8.20 -5.88
C ALA A 211 -9.31 -9.65 -5.87
N THR A 212 -8.53 -10.57 -6.43
CA THR A 212 -8.84 -12.01 -6.51
C THR A 212 -7.74 -12.75 -5.79
N LEU A 213 -8.08 -13.28 -4.62
CA LEU A 213 -7.19 -14.09 -3.79
C LEU A 213 -6.86 -15.41 -4.53
N ASN A 214 -5.78 -15.40 -5.31
CA ASN A 214 -5.24 -16.60 -5.94
C ASN A 214 -4.11 -17.15 -5.06
N PHE A 215 -4.48 -17.91 -4.02
CA PHE A 215 -3.50 -18.61 -3.20
C PHE A 215 -2.97 -19.82 -3.97
N ASN A 216 -1.66 -19.88 -4.17
CA ASN A 216 -1.01 -21.12 -4.57
C ASN A 216 -1.09 -22.11 -3.39
N GLY A 217 -1.31 -23.40 -3.66
CA GLY A 217 -1.43 -24.46 -2.65
C GLY A 217 -0.16 -24.77 -1.83
N ASN A 218 0.77 -23.81 -1.75
CA ASN A 218 1.97 -23.85 -0.90
C ASN A 218 2.03 -22.67 0.07
N ASP A 219 1.05 -21.76 0.03
CA ASP A 219 0.97 -20.58 0.88
C ASP A 219 -0.32 -20.67 1.72
N TRP A 220 -0.16 -20.99 3.02
CA TRP A 220 -1.26 -21.08 4.00
C TRP A 220 -0.98 -20.17 5.18
N GLY A 221 -1.93 -19.99 6.11
CA GLY A 221 -1.78 -19.22 7.34
C GLY A 221 -2.87 -18.17 7.56
N ILE A 222 -2.75 -17.43 8.66
CA ILE A 222 -3.73 -16.43 9.06
C ILE A 222 -3.32 -15.05 8.54
N PHE A 223 -4.29 -14.32 8.00
CA PHE A 223 -4.20 -12.92 7.61
C PHE A 223 -4.88 -12.07 8.68
N LEU A 224 -4.11 -11.20 9.32
CA LEU A 224 -4.57 -10.29 10.36
C LEU A 224 -4.72 -8.89 9.76
N TYR A 225 -5.93 -8.35 9.80
CA TYR A 225 -6.27 -7.00 9.36
C TYR A 225 -6.55 -6.09 10.55
N TRP A 226 -6.30 -4.79 10.38
CA TRP A 226 -6.63 -3.72 11.33
C TRP A 226 -7.20 -2.55 10.53
N HIS A 227 -8.39 -2.06 10.88
CA HIS A 227 -9.30 -1.25 10.07
C HIS A 227 -9.39 -1.70 8.61
N GLY A 228 -9.55 -3.00 8.38
CA GLY A 228 -9.58 -3.58 7.04
C GLY A 228 -8.25 -3.52 6.28
N ARG A 229 -7.13 -3.08 6.90
CA ARG A 229 -5.79 -3.01 6.31
C ARG A 229 -4.89 -4.15 6.82
N LEU A 230 -4.25 -4.89 5.91
CA LEU A 230 -3.42 -6.06 6.23
C LEU A 230 -2.19 -5.73 7.10
N VAL A 231 -2.11 -6.24 8.32
CA VAL A 231 -0.92 -6.04 9.18
C VAL A 231 0.06 -7.20 9.04
N GLU A 232 -0.44 -8.43 9.18
CA GLU A 232 0.35 -9.65 9.10
C GLU A 232 -0.28 -10.66 8.14
N ALA A 233 0.54 -11.28 7.29
CA ALA A 233 0.10 -12.31 6.34
C ALA A 233 0.81 -13.64 6.59
N TYR A 234 0.07 -14.73 6.41
CA TYR A 234 0.54 -16.10 6.62
C TYR A 234 1.08 -16.36 8.02
N LYS A 235 0.48 -15.75 9.05
CA LYS A 235 0.79 -16.01 10.45
C LYS A 235 0.48 -17.47 10.79
N ARG A 236 1.38 -18.12 11.52
CA ARG A 236 1.29 -19.53 11.90
C ARG A 236 0.77 -19.61 13.33
N VAL A 237 -0.29 -20.38 13.55
CA VAL A 237 -0.95 -20.56 14.86
C VAL A 237 -1.32 -22.04 15.04
N GLY A 238 -1.47 -22.48 16.29
CA GLY A 238 -1.93 -23.84 16.60
C GLY A 238 -1.15 -24.94 15.86
N CYS A 239 -1.88 -25.87 15.24
CA CYS A 239 -1.29 -27.01 14.54
C CYS A 239 -0.35 -26.62 13.37
N MET A 240 -0.49 -25.44 12.77
CA MET A 240 0.40 -24.97 11.68
C MET A 240 1.85 -24.75 12.11
N LEU A 241 2.14 -24.73 13.42
CA LEU A 241 3.51 -24.66 13.93
C LEU A 241 4.27 -25.97 13.69
N HIS A 242 3.57 -27.06 13.38
CA HIS A 242 4.13 -28.36 13.04
C HIS A 242 4.14 -28.55 11.52
N THR A 243 5.15 -29.23 10.99
CA THR A 243 5.49 -29.26 9.56
C THR A 243 4.42 -29.87 8.63
N ASP A 244 3.54 -30.73 9.17
CA ASP A 244 2.61 -31.53 8.35
C ASP A 244 1.13 -31.31 8.73
N MET A 245 0.82 -30.22 9.45
CA MET A 245 -0.53 -29.92 9.92
C MET A 245 -0.98 -28.52 9.52
N GLY A 246 -2.28 -28.37 9.25
CA GLY A 246 -2.87 -27.08 8.90
C GLY A 246 -2.51 -26.57 7.50
N LEU A 247 -1.98 -27.45 6.64
CA LEU A 247 -1.65 -27.13 5.23
C LEU A 247 -2.92 -26.69 4.48
N ASP A 248 -2.75 -25.75 3.55
CA ASP A 248 -3.81 -25.18 2.71
C ASP A 248 -5.00 -24.56 3.47
N ILE A 249 -4.79 -24.15 4.73
CA ILE A 249 -5.78 -23.38 5.48
C ILE A 249 -5.39 -21.90 5.49
N ILE A 250 -6.29 -21.07 4.97
CA ILE A 250 -6.22 -19.62 5.09
C ILE A 250 -7.26 -19.18 6.10
N GLY A 251 -6.82 -18.46 7.13
CA GLY A 251 -7.70 -17.73 8.03
C GLY A 251 -7.65 -16.24 7.71
N ILE A 252 -8.78 -15.55 7.82
CA ILE A 252 -8.87 -14.10 7.61
C ILE A 252 -9.62 -13.53 8.80
N ILE A 253 -9.03 -12.55 9.49
CA ILE A 253 -9.65 -11.89 10.63
C ILE A 253 -9.27 -10.42 10.66
N ASP A 254 -10.26 -9.56 10.93
CA ASP A 254 -10.04 -8.17 11.30
C ASP A 254 -10.04 -8.06 12.83
N VAL A 255 -8.94 -7.59 13.39
CA VAL A 255 -8.68 -7.53 14.84
C VAL A 255 -8.79 -6.13 15.40
N THR A 256 -9.34 -5.17 14.65
CA THR A 256 -9.53 -3.76 15.06
C THR A 256 -10.06 -3.63 16.48
N GLY A 257 -11.22 -4.25 16.76
CA GLY A 257 -11.86 -4.12 18.08
C GLY A 257 -11.10 -4.75 19.24
N LEU A 258 -10.06 -5.55 18.97
CA LEU A 258 -9.17 -6.11 19.99
C LEU A 258 -7.88 -5.30 20.13
N MET A 259 -7.38 -4.73 19.03
CA MET A 259 -6.05 -4.11 18.96
C MET A 259 -6.10 -2.58 19.11
N ASP A 260 -7.28 -1.98 19.15
CA ASP A 260 -7.50 -0.61 19.58
C ASP A 260 -7.74 -0.55 21.09
N ASP A 261 -7.00 0.30 21.80
CA ASP A 261 -7.31 0.61 23.19
C ASP A 261 -8.49 1.59 23.30
N LYS A 262 -9.02 1.76 24.52
CA LYS A 262 -10.18 2.63 24.79
C LYS A 262 -9.92 4.11 24.51
N ASP A 263 -8.65 4.50 24.39
CA ASP A 263 -8.20 5.86 24.16
C ASP A 263 -7.85 6.09 22.67
N GLY A 264 -8.08 5.08 21.80
CA GLY A 264 -7.82 5.13 20.37
C GLY A 264 -6.35 4.95 19.99
N ASN A 265 -5.50 4.45 20.90
CA ASN A 265 -4.16 4.02 20.53
C ASN A 265 -4.21 2.58 20.02
N ALA A 266 -3.64 2.37 18.84
CA ALA A 266 -3.56 1.06 18.26
C ALA A 266 -2.27 0.34 18.69
N MET A 267 -2.38 -0.95 19.01
CA MET A 267 -1.26 -1.81 19.40
C MET A 267 -0.43 -2.29 18.20
N LEU A 268 -0.08 -1.39 17.28
CA LEU A 268 0.68 -1.68 16.06
C LEU A 268 2.14 -1.25 16.17
N LEU A 269 3.01 -1.95 15.44
CA LEU A 269 4.36 -1.47 15.15
C LEU A 269 4.30 -0.23 14.24
N SER A 270 5.32 0.63 14.32
CA SER A 270 5.37 1.88 13.56
C SER A 270 5.44 1.70 12.04
N ASP A 271 5.85 0.53 11.56
CA ASP A 271 5.86 0.15 10.14
C ASP A 271 4.57 -0.52 9.67
N LYS A 272 3.60 -0.72 10.57
CA LYS A 272 2.34 -1.44 10.34
C LYS A 272 2.55 -2.84 9.73
N GLN A 273 3.66 -3.50 10.04
CA GLN A 273 3.98 -4.87 9.59
C GLN A 273 3.91 -5.91 10.73
N GLY A 274 3.33 -5.53 11.87
CA GLY A 274 3.10 -6.40 13.00
C GLY A 274 2.41 -5.66 14.14
N PHE A 275 2.02 -6.43 15.15
CA PHE A 275 1.46 -5.90 16.38
C PHE A 275 2.49 -5.86 17.51
N LEU A 276 2.27 -5.00 18.50
CA LEU A 276 3.05 -4.97 19.72
C LEU A 276 2.75 -6.24 20.54
N VAL A 277 3.79 -6.80 21.16
CA VAL A 277 3.63 -7.92 22.10
C VAL A 277 2.81 -7.43 23.29
N SER A 278 1.64 -8.04 23.46
CA SER A 278 0.69 -7.71 24.52
C SER A 278 -0.10 -8.93 24.93
N GLU A 279 -0.70 -8.88 26.12
CA GLU A 279 -1.60 -9.93 26.60
C GLU A 279 -2.76 -10.18 25.61
N ALA A 280 -3.32 -9.12 25.03
CA ALA A 280 -4.38 -9.23 24.02
C ALA A 280 -3.91 -9.97 22.77
N TYR A 281 -2.71 -9.69 22.27
CA TYR A 281 -2.14 -10.38 21.12
C TYR A 281 -1.82 -11.86 21.42
N GLU A 282 -1.26 -12.15 22.60
CA GLU A 282 -0.97 -13.53 23.01
C GLU A 282 -2.26 -14.37 23.15
N LEU A 283 -3.33 -13.78 23.71
CA LEU A 283 -4.64 -14.41 23.80
C LEU A 283 -5.26 -14.63 22.42
N LEU A 284 -5.11 -13.69 21.49
CA LEU A 284 -5.53 -13.83 20.10
C LEU A 284 -4.82 -15.01 19.43
N GLU A 285 -3.50 -15.10 19.55
CA GLU A 285 -2.72 -16.19 18.96
C GLU A 285 -3.16 -17.55 19.50
N LYS A 286 -3.38 -17.64 20.81
CA LYS A 286 -3.88 -18.85 21.46
C LYS A 286 -5.27 -19.24 20.94
N TRP A 287 -6.21 -18.30 20.93
CA TRP A 287 -7.58 -18.53 20.47
C TRP A 287 -7.63 -18.94 18.99
N LEU A 288 -6.87 -18.24 18.13
CA LEU A 288 -6.75 -18.62 16.71
C LEU A 288 -6.17 -20.03 16.55
N GLY A 289 -5.22 -20.42 17.41
CA GLY A 289 -4.65 -21.76 17.43
C GLY A 289 -5.66 -22.84 17.79
N GLU A 290 -6.47 -22.60 18.83
CA GLU A 290 -7.55 -23.51 19.26
C GLU A 290 -8.60 -23.67 18.16
N MET A 291 -9.11 -22.56 17.62
CA MET A 291 -10.08 -22.56 16.51
C MET A 291 -9.57 -23.31 15.28
N LEU A 292 -8.28 -23.13 14.96
CA LEU A 292 -7.67 -23.80 13.82
C LEU A 292 -7.56 -25.31 14.03
N ASN A 293 -7.18 -25.75 15.24
CA ASN A 293 -7.09 -27.17 15.58
C ASN A 293 -8.46 -27.85 15.41
N ASP A 294 -9.51 -27.24 15.95
CA ASP A 294 -10.88 -27.74 15.81
C ASP A 294 -11.30 -27.84 14.33
N TYR A 295 -11.00 -26.81 13.53
CA TYR A 295 -11.29 -26.81 12.09
C TYR A 295 -10.50 -27.89 11.33
N TRP A 296 -9.23 -28.08 11.68
CA TRP A 296 -8.36 -29.09 11.07
C TRP A 296 -8.86 -30.52 11.33
N ASP A 297 -9.28 -30.81 12.55
CA ASP A 297 -9.83 -32.12 12.93
C ASP A 297 -11.09 -32.45 12.12
N ILE A 298 -11.99 -31.46 11.97
CA ILE A 298 -13.18 -31.60 11.11
C ILE A 298 -12.78 -31.82 9.64
N ARG A 299 -11.76 -31.11 9.14
CA ARG A 299 -11.31 -31.22 7.75
C ARG A 299 -10.71 -32.59 7.45
N ILE A 300 -9.84 -33.12 8.32
CA ILE A 300 -9.24 -34.46 8.14
C ILE A 300 -10.33 -35.53 8.06
N GLN A 301 -11.41 -35.41 8.85
CA GLN A 301 -12.52 -36.35 8.82
C GLN A 301 -13.28 -36.35 7.48
N LYS A 302 -13.22 -35.28 6.68
CA LYS A 302 -13.95 -35.09 5.41
C LYS A 302 -13.13 -35.42 4.14
N ARG A 303 -12.05 -36.21 4.28
CA ARG A 303 -10.87 -36.43 3.40
C ARG A 303 -11.02 -36.65 1.86
N ASN A 304 -12.18 -36.50 1.23
CA ASN A 304 -12.40 -36.87 -0.19
C ASN A 304 -13.05 -35.79 -1.10
N SER A 305 -13.17 -34.54 -0.68
CA SER A 305 -13.69 -33.49 -1.56
C SER A 305 -12.57 -32.57 -2.08
N LEU A 306 -12.42 -32.49 -3.41
CA LEU A 306 -11.69 -31.41 -4.07
C LEU A 306 -12.32 -30.09 -3.63
N TYR A 307 -11.55 -29.24 -2.94
CA TYR A 307 -12.05 -27.98 -2.42
C TYR A 307 -12.26 -27.00 -3.58
N LYS A 308 -13.52 -26.64 -3.81
CA LYS A 308 -13.92 -25.50 -4.64
C LYS A 308 -14.38 -24.39 -3.69
N PRO A 309 -14.05 -23.11 -3.94
CA PRO A 309 -14.62 -22.02 -3.15
C PRO A 309 -16.14 -22.14 -3.06
N ASP A 310 -16.69 -22.00 -1.85
CA ASP A 310 -18.13 -22.16 -1.61
C ASP A 310 -18.97 -21.18 -2.44
N HIS A 311 -18.41 -19.97 -2.66
CA HIS A 311 -19.05 -18.91 -3.42
C HIS A 311 -18.02 -18.16 -4.25
N HIS A 312 -18.40 -17.79 -5.47
CA HIS A 312 -17.66 -16.79 -6.23
C HIS A 312 -18.18 -15.40 -5.84
N ARG A 313 -17.30 -14.40 -5.86
CA ARG A 313 -17.68 -12.99 -5.67
C ARG A 313 -17.21 -12.18 -6.86
N VAL A 314 -17.98 -11.16 -7.21
CA VAL A 314 -17.64 -10.17 -8.23
C VAL A 314 -17.74 -8.78 -7.62
N GLN A 315 -16.89 -7.87 -8.08
CA GLN A 315 -16.84 -6.50 -7.59
C GLN A 315 -17.53 -5.57 -8.59
N CYS A 316 -18.47 -4.75 -8.12
CA CYS A 316 -19.12 -3.77 -8.97
C CYS A 316 -18.14 -2.69 -9.44
N ASP A 317 -18.11 -2.38 -10.73
CA ASP A 317 -17.22 -1.36 -11.29
C ASP A 317 -17.59 0.07 -10.88
N LYS A 318 -18.87 0.31 -10.58
CA LYS A 318 -19.40 1.60 -10.19
C LYS A 318 -19.29 1.87 -8.69
N CYS A 319 -19.75 0.94 -7.86
CA CYS A 319 -19.82 1.15 -6.40
C CYS A 319 -18.76 0.38 -5.61
N ARG A 320 -17.96 -0.47 -6.26
CA ARG A 320 -16.85 -1.25 -5.69
C ARG A 320 -17.22 -2.24 -4.59
N LYS A 321 -18.51 -2.35 -4.24
CA LYS A 321 -19.02 -3.36 -3.31
C LYS A 321 -18.91 -4.75 -3.93
N LEU A 322 -18.44 -5.71 -3.14
CA LEU A 322 -18.47 -7.13 -3.50
C LEU A 322 -19.90 -7.67 -3.45
N ARG A 323 -20.21 -8.56 -4.40
CA ARG A 323 -21.48 -9.24 -4.53
C ARG A 323 -21.24 -10.73 -4.69
N MET A 324 -21.98 -11.52 -3.93
CA MET A 324 -21.91 -12.97 -3.99
C MET A 324 -22.65 -13.45 -5.23
N LEU A 325 -22.00 -14.30 -6.03
CA LEU A 325 -22.61 -14.97 -7.17
C LEU A 325 -23.26 -16.26 -6.70
N SER A 326 -24.34 -16.65 -7.38
CA SER A 326 -24.97 -17.96 -7.17
C SER A 326 -23.96 -19.08 -7.43
N PRO A 327 -23.96 -20.18 -6.66
CA PRO A 327 -23.03 -21.30 -6.87
C PRO A 327 -23.04 -21.89 -8.29
N ALA A 328 -24.18 -21.79 -8.99
CA ALA A 328 -24.34 -22.26 -10.37
C ALA A 328 -23.93 -21.23 -11.45
N PHE A 329 -23.54 -20.02 -11.05
CA PHE A 329 -23.22 -18.94 -12.00
C PHE A 329 -21.89 -19.22 -12.73
N ASN A 330 -21.90 -19.09 -14.06
CA ASN A 330 -20.71 -19.22 -14.87
C ASN A 330 -19.88 -17.92 -14.84
N VAL A 331 -18.81 -17.90 -14.03
CA VAL A 331 -17.92 -16.74 -13.87
C VAL A 331 -17.30 -16.30 -15.21
N SER A 332 -17.07 -17.24 -16.14
CA SER A 332 -16.53 -16.93 -17.48
C SER A 332 -17.50 -16.15 -18.37
N SER A 333 -18.78 -16.04 -17.99
CA SER A 333 -19.76 -15.20 -18.69
C SER A 333 -19.86 -13.78 -18.14
N LEU A 334 -19.06 -13.42 -17.13
CA LEU A 334 -19.03 -12.04 -16.64
C LEU A 334 -18.54 -11.10 -17.76
N PRO A 335 -19.22 -9.96 -17.99
CA PRO A 335 -18.71 -8.93 -18.87
C PRO A 335 -17.37 -8.37 -18.35
N PRO A 336 -16.57 -7.70 -19.22
CA PRO A 336 -15.36 -6.99 -18.79
C PRO A 336 -15.63 -5.93 -17.72
N THR A 337 -16.85 -5.39 -17.66
CA THR A 337 -17.32 -4.44 -16.65
C THR A 337 -18.64 -4.92 -16.03
N TRP A 338 -18.71 -4.98 -14.70
CA TRP A 338 -19.83 -5.58 -13.95
C TRP A 338 -20.55 -4.62 -12.99
#